data_AF-A0A1J1HFB6-F1
#
_entry.id   AF-A0A1J1HFB6-F1
#
_cell.length_a   1.000
_cell.length_b   1.000
_cell.length_c   1.000
_cell.angle_alpha   90.00
_cell.angle_beta   90.00
_cell.angle_gamma   90.00
#
_symmetry.space_group_name_H-M   'P 1'
#
loop_
_entity.id
_entity.type
_entity.pdbx_description
1 polymer ?
#
loop_
_entity_poly.entity_id
_entity_poly.type
_entity_poly.pdbx_seq_one_letter_code
_entity_poly.pdbx_strand_id
1 'polypeptide(L)'
;MASQSEKKRLKKAKSFITYASTFFSIFSFAYILFLFYYRNNLITKYIFSLHCLLFFCYYYSIKNIHYGIINGLNFTYYTDVLILSLIINIGLYYSFKFFYLYLIIPLYAIFKIVNFIFKYFLSSPFDGLESSKKKEKMEKKKTKVVYKKVY
;
A
#
# COMPACT_ATOMS: atom_id res chain seq x y z
N MET A 1 -29.84 12.55 0.05
CA MET A 1 -29.14 11.27 -0.26
C MET A 1 -27.66 11.24 0.18
N ALA A 2 -26.91 12.36 0.11
CA ALA A 2 -25.49 12.41 0.52
C ALA A 2 -25.21 12.01 2.00
N SER A 3 -26.11 12.35 2.93
CA SER A 3 -25.95 12.02 4.35
C SER A 3 -25.96 10.51 4.65
N GLN A 4 -26.69 9.70 3.85
CA GLN A 4 -26.71 8.24 4.05
C GLN A 4 -25.42 7.58 3.52
N SER A 5 -24.87 8.06 2.41
CA SER A 5 -23.59 7.56 1.89
C SER A 5 -22.42 7.87 2.81
N GLU A 6 -22.39 9.06 3.42
CA GLU A 6 -21.37 9.43 4.41
C GLU A 6 -21.45 8.57 5.66
N LYS A 7 -22.65 8.38 6.22
CA LYS A 7 -22.87 7.47 7.37
C LYS A 7 -22.41 6.04 7.08
N LYS A 8 -22.68 5.51 5.88
CA LYS A 8 -22.20 4.18 5.44
C LYS A 8 -20.66 4.13 5.37
N ARG A 9 -20.02 5.18 4.83
CA ARG A 9 -18.55 5.26 4.72
C ARG A 9 -17.87 5.35 6.08
N LEU A 10 -18.38 6.18 6.98
CA LEU A 10 -17.87 6.29 8.35
C LEU A 10 -18.02 4.98 9.13
N LYS A 11 -19.17 4.30 8.98
CA LYS A 11 -19.37 2.97 9.58
C LYS A 11 -18.35 1.97 9.06
N LYS A 12 -18.13 1.93 7.74
CA LYS A 12 -17.12 1.05 7.11
C LYS A 12 -15.70 1.37 7.58
N ALA A 13 -15.33 2.65 7.67
CA ALA A 13 -14.02 3.09 8.15
C ALA A 13 -13.80 2.65 9.61
N LYS A 14 -14.81 2.87 10.48
CA LYS A 14 -14.77 2.48 11.89
C LYS A 14 -14.67 0.97 12.07
N SER A 15 -15.46 0.19 11.33
CA SER A 15 -15.35 -1.27 11.36
C SER A 15 -13.97 -1.73 10.89
N PHE A 16 -13.48 -1.20 9.77
CA PHE A 16 -12.18 -1.57 9.22
C PHE A 16 -11.04 -1.29 10.19
N ILE A 17 -10.97 -0.08 10.77
CA ILE A 17 -9.88 0.26 11.68
C ILE A 17 -9.89 -0.65 12.90
N THR A 18 -11.05 -0.92 13.50
CA THR A 18 -11.16 -1.81 14.66
C THR A 18 -10.71 -3.24 14.33
N TYR A 19 -11.22 -3.83 13.23
CA TYR A 19 -10.83 -5.19 12.88
C TYR A 19 -9.36 -5.30 12.47
N ALA A 20 -8.87 -4.39 11.62
CA ALA A 20 -7.51 -4.40 11.15
C ALA A 20 -6.52 -4.14 12.31
N SER A 21 -6.75 -3.11 13.14
CA SER A 21 -5.84 -2.81 14.26
C SER A 21 -5.76 -3.96 15.24
N THR A 22 -6.90 -4.56 15.60
CA THR A 22 -6.93 -5.68 16.54
C THR A 22 -6.24 -6.91 15.96
N PHE A 23 -6.52 -7.26 14.69
CA PHE A 23 -5.90 -8.39 14.03
C PHE A 23 -4.37 -8.27 13.98
N PHE A 24 -3.86 -7.13 13.49
CA PHE A 24 -2.40 -6.92 13.39
C PHE A 24 -1.73 -6.82 14.77
N SER A 25 -2.40 -6.28 15.78
CA SER A 25 -1.84 -6.21 17.14
C SER A 25 -1.70 -7.58 17.76
N ILE A 26 -2.72 -8.45 17.64
CA ILE A 26 -2.67 -9.83 18.11
C ILE A 26 -1.57 -10.60 17.38
N PHE A 27 -1.48 -10.44 16.06
CA PHE A 27 -0.48 -11.13 15.24
C PHE A 27 0.95 -10.69 15.60
N SER A 28 1.16 -9.38 15.81
CA SER A 28 2.45 -8.82 16.25
C SER A 28 2.83 -9.36 17.64
N PHE A 29 1.88 -9.44 18.57
CA PHE A 29 2.12 -9.98 19.91
C PHE A 29 2.50 -11.46 19.87
N ALA A 30 1.79 -12.25 19.06
CA ALA A 30 2.11 -13.67 18.85
C ALA A 30 3.53 -13.86 18.28
N TYR A 31 3.96 -12.98 17.36
CA TYR A 31 5.33 -13.00 16.83
C TYR A 31 6.39 -12.70 17.90
N ILE A 32 6.13 -11.73 18.79
CA ILE A 32 7.04 -11.40 19.90
C ILE A 32 7.20 -12.59 20.84
N LEU A 33 6.10 -13.27 21.20
CA LEU A 33 6.15 -14.49 22.02
C LEU A 33 6.94 -15.61 21.34
N PHE A 34 6.70 -15.82 20.04
CA PHE A 34 7.46 -16.80 19.25
C PHE A 34 8.96 -16.50 19.25
N LEU A 35 9.33 -15.23 19.08
CA LEU A 35 10.73 -14.80 19.07
C LEU A 35 11.42 -15.05 20.43
N PHE A 36 10.71 -14.75 21.52
CA PHE A 36 11.19 -14.96 22.88
C PHE A 36 11.42 -16.45 23.19
N TYR A 37 10.52 -17.33 22.75
CA TYR A 37 10.62 -18.75 23.07
C TYR A 37 11.64 -19.50 22.19
N TYR A 38 11.64 -19.26 20.87
CA TYR A 38 12.45 -20.05 19.93
C TYR A 38 13.80 -19.43 19.57
N ARG A 39 14.02 -18.14 19.82
CA ARG A 39 15.14 -17.38 19.22
C ARG A 39 15.83 -16.40 20.17
N ASN A 40 15.97 -16.77 21.44
CA ASN A 40 16.64 -15.94 22.44
C ASN A 40 18.06 -15.49 22.05
N ASN A 41 18.82 -16.30 21.30
CA ASN A 41 20.20 -15.96 20.91
C ASN A 41 20.30 -14.95 19.74
N LEU A 42 19.23 -14.74 18.98
CA LEU A 42 19.19 -13.85 17.80
C LEU A 42 18.59 -12.46 18.10
N ILE A 43 18.15 -12.25 19.35
CA ILE A 43 17.44 -11.05 19.83
C ILE A 43 18.23 -9.74 19.67
N THR A 44 19.54 -9.75 19.56
CA THR A 44 20.33 -8.73 20.27
C THR A 44 20.57 -7.37 19.63
N LYS A 45 20.03 -7.03 18.44
CA LYS A 45 19.96 -5.59 18.06
C LYS A 45 19.01 -5.24 16.93
N TYR A 46 19.08 -5.97 15.83
CA TYR A 46 18.36 -5.57 14.61
C TYR A 46 16.94 -6.13 14.55
N ILE A 47 16.68 -7.33 15.07
CA ILE A 47 15.36 -7.98 14.93
C ILE A 47 14.24 -7.18 15.62
N PHE A 48 14.48 -6.69 16.83
CA PHE A 48 13.51 -5.87 17.54
C PHE A 48 13.23 -4.57 16.78
N SER A 49 14.28 -3.88 16.31
CA SER A 49 14.15 -2.67 15.49
C SER A 49 13.37 -2.91 14.20
N LEU A 50 13.65 -4.01 13.50
CA LEU A 50 12.96 -4.42 12.28
C LEU A 50 11.48 -4.75 12.54
N HIS A 51 11.17 -5.38 13.68
CA HIS A 51 9.79 -5.63 14.09
C HIS A 51 9.05 -4.33 14.43
N CYS A 52 9.69 -3.40 15.14
CA CYS A 52 9.15 -2.05 15.39
C CYS A 52 8.87 -1.31 14.08
N LEU A 53 9.75 -1.42 13.08
CA LEU A 53 9.55 -0.84 11.76
C LEU A 53 8.32 -1.46 11.07
N LEU A 54 8.16 -2.78 11.15
CA LEU A 54 6.99 -3.47 10.60
C LEU A 54 5.70 -2.99 11.28
N PHE A 55 5.71 -2.89 12.61
CA PHE A 55 4.59 -2.38 13.40
C PHE A 55 4.23 -0.93 13.03
N PHE A 56 5.25 -0.08 12.87
CA PHE A 56 5.07 1.29 12.43
C PHE A 56 4.44 1.35 11.03
N CYS A 57 4.88 0.51 10.09
CA CYS A 57 4.34 0.55 8.74
C CYS A 57 2.90 0.01 8.67
N TYR A 58 2.54 -0.98 9.50
CA TYR A 58 1.14 -1.39 9.66
C TYR A 58 0.28 -0.26 10.18
N TYR A 59 0.70 0.37 11.27
CA TYR A 59 -0.02 1.49 11.87
C TYR A 59 -0.21 2.63 10.86
N TYR A 60 0.85 2.98 10.14
CA TYR A 60 0.82 3.99 9.09
C TYR A 60 -0.15 3.61 7.96
N SER A 61 -0.10 2.36 7.48
CA SER A 61 -0.98 1.89 6.39
C SER A 61 -2.44 1.89 6.81
N ILE A 62 -2.77 1.38 8.01
CA ILE A 62 -4.15 1.36 8.54
C ILE A 62 -4.69 2.80 8.68
N LYS A 63 -3.86 3.71 9.23
CA LYS A 63 -4.25 5.13 9.39
C LYS A 63 -4.55 5.79 8.04
N ASN A 64 -3.73 5.55 7.02
CA ASN A 64 -3.94 6.10 5.69
C ASN A 64 -5.13 5.46 4.97
N ILE A 65 -5.39 4.17 5.15
CA ILE A 65 -6.61 3.52 4.61
C ILE A 65 -7.84 4.11 5.28
N HIS A 66 -7.83 4.30 6.59
CA HIS A 66 -8.93 4.94 7.32
C HIS A 66 -9.20 6.35 6.80
N TYR A 67 -8.15 7.17 6.65
CA TYR A 67 -8.25 8.49 6.05
C TYR A 67 -8.77 8.45 4.61
N GLY A 68 -8.31 7.49 3.80
CA GLY A 68 -8.77 7.27 2.44
C GLY A 68 -10.25 6.92 2.35
N ILE A 69 -10.76 6.06 3.25
CA ILE A 69 -12.19 5.71 3.30
C ILE A 69 -13.04 6.93 3.72
N ILE A 70 -12.58 7.72 4.70
CA ILE A 70 -13.30 8.91 5.20
C ILE A 70 -13.36 10.01 4.15
N ASN A 71 -12.30 10.22 3.37
CA ASN A 71 -12.23 11.29 2.37
C ASN A 71 -12.57 10.83 0.95
N GLY A 72 -12.66 9.52 0.72
CA GLY A 72 -13.05 8.94 -0.57
C GLY A 72 -11.88 8.94 -1.55
N LEU A 73 -10.66 8.97 -1.02
CA LEU A 73 -9.42 8.94 -1.76
C LEU A 73 -9.04 7.50 -2.10
N ASN A 74 -8.28 7.31 -3.16
CA ASN A 74 -7.73 6.00 -3.50
C ASN A 74 -6.74 5.55 -2.42
N PHE A 75 -7.04 4.40 -1.81
CA PHE A 75 -6.21 3.79 -0.76
C PHE A 75 -5.58 2.45 -1.20
N THR A 76 -5.70 2.07 -2.48
CA THR A 76 -5.20 0.81 -3.03
C THR A 76 -3.73 0.56 -2.73
N TYR A 77 -2.90 1.60 -2.85
CA TYR A 77 -1.47 1.49 -2.52
C TYR A 77 -1.24 1.09 -1.06
N TYR A 78 -1.98 1.71 -0.12
CA TYR A 78 -1.83 1.39 1.30
C TYR A 78 -2.37 0.00 1.64
N THR A 79 -3.40 -0.48 0.93
CA THR A 79 -3.83 -1.88 1.07
C THR A 79 -2.79 -2.86 0.55
N ASP A 80 -2.12 -2.55 -0.56
CA ASP A 80 -1.05 -3.40 -1.10
C ASP A 80 0.14 -3.48 -0.13
N VAL A 81 0.55 -2.34 0.44
CA VAL A 81 1.61 -2.27 1.46
C VAL A 81 1.22 -3.05 2.73
N LEU A 82 -0.06 -2.99 3.13
CA LEU A 82 -0.58 -3.72 4.28
C LEU A 82 -0.58 -5.24 4.04
N ILE A 83 -1.01 -5.69 2.86
CA ILE A 83 -0.97 -7.11 2.46
C ILE A 83 0.47 -7.61 2.36
N LEU A 84 1.36 -6.83 1.74
CA LEU A 84 2.77 -7.17 1.62
C LEU A 84 3.41 -7.30 3.01
N SER A 85 3.11 -6.38 3.92
CA SER A 85 3.60 -6.44 5.29
C SER A 85 3.10 -7.70 6.01
N LEU A 86 1.84 -8.12 5.80
CA LEU A 86 1.28 -9.36 6.33
C LEU A 86 2.03 -10.60 5.82
N ILE A 87 2.29 -10.67 4.51
CA ILE A 87 3.06 -11.77 3.90
C ILE A 87 4.47 -11.85 4.50
N ILE A 88 5.13 -10.70 4.68
CA ILE A 88 6.47 -10.63 5.26
C ILE A 88 6.43 -11.11 6.72
N ASN A 89 5.42 -10.72 7.48
CA ASN A 89 5.27 -11.14 8.87
C ASN A 89 5.07 -12.65 9.00
N ILE A 90 4.26 -13.26 8.13
CA ILE A 90 4.16 -14.73 8.01
C ILE A 90 5.51 -15.34 7.63
N GLY A 91 6.19 -14.77 6.62
CA GLY A 91 7.51 -15.23 6.18
C GLY A 91 8.59 -15.16 7.26
N LEU A 92 8.51 -14.19 8.16
CA LEU A 92 9.43 -14.02 9.29
C LEU A 92 9.35 -15.14 10.33
N TYR A 93 8.26 -15.90 10.38
CA TYR A 93 8.20 -17.13 11.18
C TYR A 93 9.10 -18.24 10.61
N TYR A 94 9.29 -18.26 9.28
CA TYR A 94 10.10 -19.25 8.59
C TYR A 94 11.56 -18.81 8.42
N SER A 95 11.79 -17.58 7.94
CA SER A 95 13.13 -17.09 7.66
C SER A 95 13.27 -15.56 7.73
N PHE A 96 14.45 -15.10 8.12
CA PHE A 96 14.77 -13.67 8.27
C PHE A 96 15.01 -13.00 6.93
N LYS A 97 15.29 -13.79 5.90
CA LYS A 97 15.49 -13.32 4.53
C LYS A 97 14.23 -12.65 3.96
N PHE A 98 13.04 -12.95 4.48
CA PHE A 98 11.80 -12.32 4.05
C PHE A 98 11.75 -10.81 4.35
N PHE A 99 12.57 -10.31 5.27
CA PHE A 99 12.68 -8.87 5.49
C PHE A 99 13.27 -8.13 4.27
N TYR A 100 14.07 -8.81 3.44
CA TYR A 100 14.61 -8.19 2.22
C TYR A 100 13.51 -7.85 1.21
N LEU A 101 12.34 -8.50 1.26
CA LEU A 101 11.20 -8.08 0.44
C LEU A 101 10.72 -6.66 0.79
N TYR A 102 10.94 -6.22 2.03
CA TYR A 102 10.62 -4.85 2.45
C TYR A 102 11.49 -3.80 1.75
N LEU A 103 12.70 -4.17 1.30
CA LEU A 103 13.58 -3.26 0.55
C LEU A 103 13.06 -2.96 -0.86
N ILE A 104 12.13 -3.76 -1.39
CA ILE A 104 11.51 -3.50 -2.70
C ILE A 104 10.73 -2.19 -2.68
N ILE A 105 10.07 -1.86 -1.57
CA ILE A 105 9.28 -0.63 -1.41
C ILE A 105 10.16 0.63 -1.57
N PRO A 106 11.21 0.85 -0.76
CA PRO A 106 12.09 2.01 -0.92
C PRO A 106 12.86 1.99 -2.25
N LEU A 107 13.23 0.81 -2.76
CA LEU A 107 13.90 0.71 -4.06
C LEU A 107 13.00 1.22 -5.20
N TYR A 108 11.72 0.85 -5.19
CA TYR A 108 10.74 1.37 -6.15
C TYR A 108 10.48 2.87 -5.96
N ALA A 109 10.45 3.36 -4.72
CA ALA A 109 10.32 4.78 -4.43
C ALA A 109 11.52 5.58 -4.98
N ILE A 110 12.75 5.09 -4.79
CA ILE A 110 13.97 5.67 -5.36
C ILE A 110 13.87 5.68 -6.88
N PHE A 111 13.51 4.57 -7.51
CA PHE A 111 13.33 4.50 -8.97
C PHE A 111 12.33 5.56 -9.48
N LYS A 112 11.22 5.75 -8.76
CA LYS A 112 10.21 6.75 -9.13
C LYS A 112 10.71 8.19 -8.95
N ILE A 113 11.45 8.47 -7.87
CA ILE A 113 12.07 9.78 -7.62
C ILE A 113 13.13 10.07 -8.69
N VAL A 114 13.97 9.08 -9.01
CA VAL A 114 14.97 9.18 -10.07
C VAL A 114 14.29 9.48 -11.41
N ASN A 115 13.24 8.74 -11.79
CA ASN A 115 12.46 9.03 -13.00
C ASN A 115 11.79 10.41 -12.97
N PHE A 116 11.33 10.87 -11.80
CA PHE A 116 10.79 12.22 -11.64
C PHE A 116 11.87 13.27 -11.87
N ILE A 117 13.05 13.11 -11.28
CA ILE A 117 14.19 14.01 -11.49
C ILE A 117 14.59 14.01 -12.97
N PHE A 118 14.73 12.85 -13.62
CA PHE A 118 15.02 12.78 -15.05
C PHE A 118 13.96 13.49 -15.90
N LYS A 119 12.67 13.29 -15.59
CA LYS A 119 11.58 13.92 -16.35
C LYS A 119 11.47 15.43 -16.12
N TYR A 120 11.79 15.94 -14.95
CA TYR A 120 11.66 17.38 -14.66
C TYR A 120 12.95 18.16 -14.89
N PHE A 121 14.12 17.53 -14.79
CA PHE A 121 15.42 18.18 -14.99
C PHE A 121 16.06 17.90 -16.36
N LEU A 122 15.76 16.78 -17.04
CA LEU A 122 16.30 16.48 -18.38
C LEU A 122 15.30 16.68 -19.53
N SER A 123 14.01 16.95 -19.29
CA SER A 123 13.05 17.24 -20.36
C SER A 123 13.15 18.70 -20.83
N SER A 124 14.18 18.98 -21.63
CA SER A 124 14.16 19.97 -22.73
C SER A 124 13.21 19.44 -23.85
N PRO A 125 12.64 20.28 -24.76
CA PRO A 125 11.27 20.20 -25.29
C PRO A 125 11.02 19.12 -26.37
N PHE A 126 11.56 17.92 -26.23
CA PHE A 126 11.37 16.83 -27.20
C PHE A 126 10.27 15.83 -26.80
N ASP A 127 9.73 15.89 -25.57
CA ASP A 127 8.78 14.90 -25.05
C ASP A 127 7.29 15.23 -25.33
N GLY A 128 7.03 16.21 -26.19
CA GLY A 128 5.68 16.58 -26.64
C GLY A 128 5.00 15.53 -27.55
N LEU A 129 5.76 14.55 -28.05
CA LEU A 129 5.29 13.59 -29.06
C LEU A 129 4.72 12.27 -28.51
N GLU A 130 5.15 11.81 -27.33
CA GLU A 130 4.60 10.57 -26.73
C GLU A 130 3.35 10.83 -25.87
N SER A 131 3.26 12.01 -25.26
CA SER A 131 2.11 12.45 -24.47
C SER A 131 0.82 12.59 -25.31
N SER A 132 0.93 13.05 -26.57
CA SER A 132 -0.24 13.20 -27.46
C SER A 132 -0.81 11.85 -27.88
N LYS A 133 0.03 10.88 -28.27
CA LYS A 133 -0.42 9.54 -28.71
C LYS A 133 -1.14 8.73 -27.63
N LYS A 134 -0.77 8.89 -26.36
CA LYS A 134 -1.47 8.23 -25.23
C LYS A 134 -2.81 8.89 -24.92
N LYS A 135 -2.92 10.22 -25.04
CA LYS A 135 -4.20 10.94 -24.89
C LYS A 135 -5.16 10.60 -26.03
N GLU A 136 -4.67 10.57 -27.27
CA GLU A 136 -5.50 10.29 -28.46
C GLU A 136 -6.04 8.84 -28.48
N LYS A 137 -5.24 7.85 -28.02
CA LYS A 137 -5.71 6.46 -27.87
C LYS A 137 -6.74 6.30 -26.75
N MET A 138 -6.69 7.14 -25.70
CA MET A 138 -7.68 7.15 -24.62
C MET A 138 -8.99 7.81 -25.05
N GLU A 139 -8.94 8.85 -25.88
CA GLU A 139 -10.14 9.50 -26.42
C GLU A 139 -10.87 8.62 -27.44
N LYS A 140 -10.14 7.92 -28.33
CA LYS A 140 -10.73 6.97 -29.29
C LYS A 140 -11.41 5.76 -28.63
N LYS A 141 -11.03 5.41 -27.39
CA LYS A 141 -11.70 4.35 -26.61
C LYS A 141 -12.98 4.80 -25.93
N LYS A 142 -13.14 6.11 -25.65
CA LYS A 142 -14.34 6.67 -25.00
C LYS A 142 -15.47 7.00 -26.00
N THR A 143 -15.16 7.18 -27.28
CA THR A 143 -16.11 7.58 -28.33
C THR A 143 -16.76 6.43 -29.08
N LYS A 144 -16.43 5.17 -28.79
CA LYS A 144 -17.13 4.00 -29.37
C LYS A 144 -18.49 3.79 -28.68
N VAL A 145 -19.44 4.69 -28.96
CA VAL A 145 -20.86 4.52 -28.62
C VAL A 145 -21.42 3.44 -29.54
N VAL A 146 -21.75 2.28 -28.97
CA VAL A 146 -22.41 1.18 -29.67
C VAL A 146 -23.90 1.50 -29.75
N TYR A 147 -24.39 1.89 -30.93
CA TYR A 147 -25.82 2.00 -31.18
C TYR A 147 -26.41 0.59 -31.27
N LYS A 148 -27.21 0.20 -30.27
CA LYS A 148 -27.98 -1.04 -30.28
C LYS A 148 -29.22 -0.80 -31.15
N LYS A 149 -29.28 -1.41 -32.35
CA LYS A 149 -30.51 -1.45 -33.16
C LYS A 149 -31.58 -2.21 -32.37
N VAL A 150 -32.70 -1.53 -32.09
CA VAL A 150 -33.91 -2.15 -31.60
C VAL A 150 -34.67 -2.66 -32.83
N TYR A 151 -34.93 -3.96 -32.88
CA TYR A 151 -35.95 -4.56 -33.75
C TYR A 151 -37.18 -4.82 -32.89
#